data_AF-A0A965CDJ4-F1
#
_entry.id   AF-A0A965CDJ4-F1
#
_cell.length_a   1.000
_cell.length_b   1.000
_cell.length_c   1.000
_cell.angle_alpha   90.00
_cell.angle_beta   90.00
_cell.angle_gamma   90.00
#
_symmetry.space_group_name_H-M   'P 1'
#
loop_
_entity.id
_entity.type
_entity.pdbx_description
1 polymer ?
#
loop_
_entity_poly.entity_id
_entity_poly.type
_entity_poly.pdbx_seq_one_letter_code
_entity_poly.pdbx_strand_id
1 'polypeptide(L)'
;ALNDARRSGAAWVVWLHTEPDALVERVARGGHRPLLDADPRAALMRLHEERSPLYAEVADEVVDTTGRSVDEVARDVAERYSVRAGEEGGTNG
;
A
#
# COMPACT_ATOMS: atom_id res chain seq x y z
N ALA A 1 -0.12 3.58 19.17
CA ALA A 1 1.25 3.38 18.64
C ALA A 1 1.35 3.83 17.18
N LEU A 2 0.87 3.07 16.18
CA LEU A 2 0.94 3.49 14.77
C LEU A 2 0.12 4.76 14.48
N ASN A 3 -1.15 4.79 14.88
CA ASN A 3 -2.01 5.97 14.67
C ASN A 3 -1.50 7.22 15.39
N ASP A 4 -0.80 7.06 16.51
CA ASP A 4 -0.21 8.19 17.24
C ASP A 4 1.04 8.69 16.52
N ALA A 5 1.91 7.78 16.08
CA ALA A 5 3.08 8.10 15.26
C ALA A 5 2.65 8.81 13.97
N ARG A 6 1.64 8.29 13.27
CA ARG A 6 1.04 8.90 12.09
C ARG A 6 0.52 10.32 12.36
N ARG A 7 -0.33 10.48 13.38
CA ARG A 7 -0.88 11.80 13.75
C ARG A 7 0.17 12.81 14.19
N SER A 8 1.28 12.35 14.78
CA SER A 8 2.40 13.20 15.18
C SER A 8 3.39 13.53 14.05
N GLY A 9 3.20 12.96 12.85
CA GLY A 9 4.15 13.08 11.74
C GLY A 9 5.40 12.19 11.86
N ALA A 10 5.56 11.43 12.95
CA ALA A 10 6.69 10.54 13.16
C ALA A 10 6.66 9.26 12.30
N ALA A 11 5.53 8.98 11.64
CA ALA A 11 5.40 7.88 10.69
C ALA A 11 4.56 8.32 9.49
N TRP A 12 4.96 7.86 8.31
CA TRP A 12 4.22 8.03 7.06
C TRP A 12 3.76 6.65 6.57
N VAL A 13 2.45 6.48 6.44
CA VAL A 13 1.82 5.21 6.10
C VAL A 13 1.41 5.22 4.63
N VAL A 14 2.06 4.35 3.85
CA VAL A 14 1.74 4.17 2.43
C VAL A 14 0.99 2.87 2.22
N TRP A 15 -0.19 2.97 1.60
CA TRP A 15 -0.91 1.79 1.14
C TRP A 15 -0.56 1.48 -0.32
N LEU A 16 0.07 0.32 -0.53
CA LEU A 16 0.30 -0.23 -1.87
C LEU A 16 -0.99 -0.94 -2.33
N HIS A 17 -1.79 -0.22 -3.10
CA HIS A 17 -3.04 -0.72 -3.66
C HIS A 17 -2.77 -1.52 -4.93
N THR A 18 -3.47 -2.63 -5.11
CA THR A 18 -3.47 -3.42 -6.35
C THR A 18 -4.88 -3.96 -6.58
N GLU A 19 -5.34 -3.94 -7.82
CA GLU A 19 -6.57 -4.62 -8.21
C GLU A 19 -6.51 -6.13 -7.89
N PRO A 20 -7.58 -6.73 -7.32
CA PRO A 20 -7.59 -8.15 -6.95
C PRO A 20 -7.23 -9.09 -8.11
N ASP A 21 -7.67 -8.77 -9.32
CA ASP A 21 -7.38 -9.59 -10.51
C ASP A 21 -5.89 -9.61 -10.86
N ALA A 22 -5.20 -8.47 -10.73
CA ALA A 22 -3.75 -8.41 -10.93
C ALA A 22 -2.99 -9.13 -9.79
N LEU A 23 -3.55 -9.18 -8.58
CA LEU A 23 -2.97 -9.94 -7.46
C LEU A 23 -3.07 -11.45 -7.66
N VAL A 24 -4.12 -11.96 -8.31
CA VAL A 24 -4.28 -13.40 -8.58
C VAL A 24 -3.09 -13.94 -9.37
N GLU A 25 -2.73 -13.27 -10.47
CA GLU A 25 -1.58 -13.67 -11.30
C GLU A 25 -0.26 -13.61 -10.54
N ARG A 26 -0.10 -12.60 -9.67
CA ARG A 26 1.12 -12.40 -8.88
C ARG A 26 1.26 -13.43 -7.75
N VAL A 27 0.16 -13.78 -7.11
CA VAL A 27 0.10 -14.79 -6.06
C VAL A 27 0.37 -16.18 -6.61
N ALA A 28 -0.14 -16.51 -7.80
CA ALA A 28 0.09 -17.78 -8.45
C ALA A 28 1.59 -18.08 -8.70
N ARG A 29 2.43 -17.03 -8.80
CA ARG A 29 3.89 -17.12 -8.96
C ARG A 29 4.65 -17.17 -7.62
N GLY A 30 3.96 -17.03 -6.49
CA GLY A 30 4.54 -16.95 -5.15
C GLY A 30 4.62 -18.30 -4.42
N GLY A 31 5.19 -18.28 -3.21
CA GLY A 31 5.24 -19.44 -2.32
C GLY A 31 3.88 -19.81 -1.70
N HIS A 32 3.86 -20.81 -0.83
CA HIS A 32 2.64 -21.35 -0.20
C HIS A 32 1.85 -20.28 0.58
N ARG A 33 0.56 -20.13 0.27
CA ARG A 33 -0.34 -19.17 0.92
C ARG A 33 -1.62 -19.87 1.37
N PRO A 34 -1.65 -20.43 2.60
CA PRO A 34 -2.79 -21.20 3.11
C PRO A 34 -4.16 -20.51 2.98
N LEU A 35 -4.18 -19.17 3.08
CA LEU A 35 -5.41 -18.38 2.95
C LEU A 35 -5.96 -18.29 1.52
N LEU A 36 -5.17 -18.65 0.51
CA LEU A 36 -5.47 -18.50 -0.91
C LEU A 36 -5.49 -19.85 -1.66
N ASP A 37 -5.25 -20.98 -0.98
CA ASP A 37 -5.03 -22.29 -1.65
C ASP A 37 -6.28 -22.88 -2.32
N ALA A 38 -7.49 -22.58 -1.83
CA ALA A 38 -8.73 -23.16 -2.35
C ALA A 38 -9.29 -22.39 -3.56
N ASP A 39 -9.50 -21.09 -3.39
CA ASP A 39 -9.94 -20.17 -4.45
C ASP A 39 -9.24 -18.82 -4.26
N PRO A 40 -8.05 -18.63 -4.88
CA PRO A 40 -7.28 -17.41 -4.73
C PRO A 40 -8.06 -16.17 -5.14
N ARG A 41 -8.90 -16.26 -6.18
CA ARG A 41 -9.65 -15.13 -6.71
C ARG A 41 -10.74 -14.70 -5.74
N ALA A 42 -11.59 -15.64 -5.30
CA ALA A 42 -12.64 -15.35 -4.34
C ALA A 42 -12.07 -14.85 -3.01
N ALA A 43 -10.96 -15.45 -2.55
CA ALA A 43 -10.30 -15.02 -1.32
C ALA A 43 -9.71 -13.60 -1.46
N LEU A 44 -9.03 -13.28 -2.57
CA LEU A 44 -8.49 -11.94 -2.81
C LEU A 44 -9.59 -10.87 -2.95
N MET A 45 -10.68 -11.17 -3.65
CA MET A 45 -11.83 -10.26 -3.74
C MET A 45 -12.43 -9.98 -2.36
N ARG A 46 -12.71 -11.02 -1.58
CA ARG A 46 -13.24 -10.86 -0.21
C ARG A 46 -12.30 -10.04 0.67
N LEU A 47 -11.01 -10.36 0.64
CA LEU A 47 -10.00 -9.65 1.43
C LEU A 47 -9.88 -8.18 1.01
N HIS A 48 -10.02 -7.89 -0.28
CA HIS A 48 -10.03 -6.53 -0.78
C HIS A 48 -11.25 -5.76 -0.25
N GLU A 49 -12.46 -6.31 -0.38
CA GLU A 49 -13.70 -5.68 0.12
C GLU A 49 -13.64 -5.42 1.64
N GLU A 50 -13.18 -6.39 2.41
CA GLU A 50 -13.13 -6.29 3.88
C GLU A 50 -12.04 -5.33 4.38
N ARG A 51 -10.92 -5.21 3.67
CA ARG A 51 -9.72 -4.53 4.18
C ARG A 51 -9.40 -3.21 3.49
N SER A 52 -9.82 -2.99 2.25
CA SER A 52 -9.58 -1.72 1.55
C SER A 52 -10.06 -0.50 2.35
N PRO A 53 -11.24 -0.50 3.01
CA PRO A 53 -11.65 0.62 3.86
C PRO A 53 -10.70 0.85 5.04
N LEU A 54 -10.21 -0.22 5.67
CA LEU A 54 -9.30 -0.16 6.82
C LEU A 54 -7.92 0.36 6.41
N TYR A 55 -7.42 -0.06 5.25
CA TYR A 55 -6.15 0.43 4.71
C TYR A 55 -6.26 1.89 4.28
N ALA A 56 -7.37 2.28 3.65
CA ALA A 56 -7.63 3.66 3.28
C ALA A 56 -7.73 4.59 4.50
N GLU A 57 -8.32 4.13 5.62
CA GLU A 57 -8.47 4.94 6.84
C GLU A 57 -7.12 5.34 7.45
N VAL A 58 -6.12 4.46 7.36
CA VAL A 58 -4.81 4.67 7.99
C VAL A 58 -3.74 5.19 7.03
N ALA A 59 -4.01 5.17 5.72
CA ALA A 59 -3.05 5.62 4.71
C ALA A 59 -2.94 7.14 4.72
N ASP A 60 -1.70 7.64 4.77
CA ASP A 60 -1.40 9.02 4.43
C ASP A 60 -1.27 9.19 2.91
N GLU A 61 -0.90 8.10 2.21
CA GLU A 61 -0.76 8.06 0.75
C GLU A 61 -1.20 6.69 0.21
N VAL A 62 -1.84 6.70 -0.96
CA VAL A 62 -2.22 5.48 -1.68
C VAL A 62 -1.47 5.43 -3.00
N VAL A 63 -0.73 4.33 -3.21
CA VAL A 63 0.03 4.10 -4.44
C VAL A 63 -0.57 2.90 -5.15
N ASP A 64 -1.14 3.14 -6.34
CA ASP A 64 -1.58 2.06 -7.20
C ASP A 64 -0.36 1.36 -7.81
N THR A 65 -0.33 0.04 -7.67
CA THR A 65 0.75 -0.85 -8.11
C THR A 65 0.31 -1.78 -9.24
N THR A 66 -0.94 -1.64 -9.71
CA THR A 66 -1.53 -2.47 -10.75
C THR A 66 -0.71 -2.36 -12.04
N GLY A 67 -0.20 -3.50 -12.52
CA GLY A 67 0.62 -3.58 -13.73
C GLY A 67 2.02 -2.96 -13.62
N ARG A 68 2.47 -2.55 -12.42
CA ARG A 68 3.76 -1.89 -12.21
C ARG A 68 4.83 -2.84 -11.69
N SER A 69 6.07 -2.60 -12.10
CA SER A 69 7.25 -3.28 -11.56
C SER A 69 7.58 -2.81 -10.15
N VAL A 70 8.37 -3.61 -9.42
CA VAL A 70 8.83 -3.25 -8.07
C VAL A 70 9.64 -1.95 -8.08
N ASP A 71 10.50 -1.77 -9.08
CA ASP A 71 11.35 -0.57 -9.18
C ASP A 71 10.55 0.70 -9.47
N GLU A 72 9.49 0.61 -10.29
CA GLU A 72 8.58 1.73 -10.54
C GLU A 72 7.82 2.14 -9.30
N VAL A 73 7.35 1.17 -8.51
CA VAL A 73 6.63 1.45 -7.26
C VAL A 73 7.57 2.01 -6.20
N ALA A 74 8.76 1.41 -6.04
CA ALA A 74 9.74 1.87 -5.06
C ALA A 74 10.21 3.30 -5.33
N ARG A 75 10.44 3.65 -6.60
CA ARG A 75 10.79 5.01 -7.01
C ARG A 75 9.68 6.01 -6.70
N ASP A 76 8.44 5.70 -7.07
CA ASP A 76 7.28 6.56 -6.81
C ASP A 76 7.08 6.82 -5.31
N VAL A 77 7.23 5.79 -4.47
CA VAL A 77 7.18 5.94 -3.01
C VAL A 77 8.32 6.85 -2.51
N ALA A 78 9.54 6.67 -3.01
CA ALA A 78 10.69 7.49 -2.61
C ALA A 78 10.56 8.95 -3.06
N GLU A 79 10.04 9.19 -4.26
CA GLU A 79 9.78 10.53 -4.80
C GLU A 79 8.72 11.26 -3.97
N ARG A 80 7.58 10.60 -3.68
CA ARG A 80 6.54 11.16 -2.81
C ARG A 80 7.04 11.46 -1.39
N TYR A 81 7.86 10.56 -0.83
CA TYR A 81 8.49 10.80 0.47
C TYR A 81 9.39 12.04 0.45
N SER A 82 10.17 12.22 -0.62
CA SER A 82 11.09 13.36 -0.75
C SER A 82 10.34 14.69 -0.85
N VAL A 83 9.23 14.73 -1.60
CA VAL A 83 8.36 15.91 -1.68
C VAL A 83 7.77 16.24 -0.30
N ARG A 84 7.21 15.24 0.38
CA ARG A 84 6.66 15.40 1.74
C ARG A 84 7.70 15.93 2.73
N ALA A 85 8.89 15.33 2.75
CA ALA A 85 9.97 15.73 3.65
C ALA A 85 10.48 17.16 3.33
N GLY A 86 10.39 17.59 2.07
CA GLY A 86 10.71 18.95 1.64
C GLY A 86 9.70 20.00 2.09
N GLU A 87 8.42 19.65 2.17
CA GLU A 87 7.35 20.55 2.67
C GLU A 87 7.45 20.76 4.19
N GLU A 88 7.86 19.74 4.95
CA GLU A 88 8.05 19.82 6.41
C GLU A 88 9.27 20.68 6.83
N GLY A 89 10.21 20.94 5.90
CA GLY A 89 11.37 21.83 6.10
C GLY A 89 11.11 23.31 5.82
N GLY A 90 9.89 23.68 5.41
CA GLY A 90 9.49 25.01 4.97
C GLY A 90 8.79 25.88 6.03
N THR A 91 9.12 25.78 7.33
CA THR A 91 8.67 26.78 8.30
C THR A 91 9.59 28.00 8.25
N ASN A 92 9.24 28.96 7.37
CA ASN A 92 9.82 30.30 7.35
C ASN A 92 9.36 31.08 8.61
N GLY A 93 10.28 31.88 9.17
CA GLY A 93 10.09 32.68 10.38
C GLY A 93 9.29 33.96 10.21
#